data_AF-A0A7S3V2J1-F1
#
_entry.id   AF-A0A7S3V2J1-F1
#
_cell.length_a   1.000
_cell.length_b   1.000
_cell.length_c   1.000
_cell.angle_alpha   90.00
_cell.angle_beta   90.00
_cell.angle_gamma   90.00
#
_symmetry.space_group_name_H-M   'P 1'
#
loop_
_entity.id
_entity.type
_entity.pdbx_description
1 polymer ?
#
loop_
_entity_poly.entity_id
_entity_poly.type
_entity_poly.pdbx_seq_one_letter_code
_entity_poly.pdbx_strand_id
1 'polypeptide(L)'
;MGGEEPGLVEGTLMAAATGMLGGVFVGSLKAAWQGPPATAAQKTKMVSSTLHTIKFNAGLFAIVGATYAIAEGISATVFFDGKKGPKSTVAGAIAAGTAVGMSRKSLPACFGFSLAFSGALLFADMNGYSFTQKSARDLNKMNPFGKKITTEEHH
;
A
#
# COMPACT_ATOMS: atom_id res chain seq x y z
N MET A 1 -22.09 5.11 -10.88
CA MET A 1 -21.04 5.92 -11.54
C MET A 1 -19.83 5.03 -11.66
N GLY A 2 -19.49 4.58 -12.87
CA GLY A 2 -18.26 3.82 -13.10
C GLY A 2 -17.10 4.80 -13.04
N GLY A 3 -16.46 4.89 -11.88
CA GLY A 3 -15.17 5.56 -11.80
C GLY A 3 -14.20 4.74 -12.65
N GLU A 4 -13.58 5.38 -13.64
CA GLU A 4 -12.48 4.76 -14.38
C GLU A 4 -11.43 4.32 -13.35
N GLU A 5 -11.09 3.04 -13.32
CA GLU A 5 -10.03 2.60 -12.43
C GLU A 5 -8.74 3.35 -12.84
N PRO A 6 -8.03 3.98 -11.88
CA PRO A 6 -6.80 4.67 -12.20
C PRO A 6 -5.87 3.71 -12.93
N GLY A 7 -5.31 4.17 -14.06
CA GLY A 7 -4.42 3.36 -14.88
C GLY A 7 -3.26 2.81 -14.04
N LEU A 8 -2.68 1.68 -14.44
CA LEU A 8 -1.63 0.98 -13.69
C LEU A 8 -0.49 1.93 -13.25
N VAL A 9 -0.11 2.87 -14.13
CA VAL A 9 0.91 3.89 -13.86
C VAL A 9 0.50 4.85 -12.75
N GLU A 10 -0.73 5.37 -12.83
CA GLU A 10 -1.26 6.31 -11.84
C GLU A 10 -1.46 5.65 -10.47
N GLY A 11 -2.01 4.43 -10.45
CA GLY A 11 -2.13 3.63 -9.24
C GLY A 11 -0.77 3.32 -8.59
N THR A 12 0.25 3.02 -9.40
CA THR A 12 1.62 2.79 -8.91
C THR A 12 2.23 4.07 -8.33
N LEU A 13 2.04 5.21 -8.99
CA LEU A 13 2.56 6.50 -8.53
C LEU A 13 1.90 6.93 -7.22
N MET A 14 0.58 6.75 -7.09
CA MET A 14 -0.15 7.02 -5.85
C MET A 14 0.29 6.08 -4.72
N ALA A 15 0.48 4.80 -5.00
CA ALA A 15 0.99 3.83 -4.03
C ALA A 15 2.42 4.16 -3.58
N ALA A 16 3.28 4.59 -4.52
CA ALA A 16 4.63 5.05 -4.21
C ALA A 16 4.62 6.32 -3.36
N ALA A 17 3.76 7.29 -3.68
CA ALA A 17 3.64 8.54 -2.93
C ALA A 17 3.11 8.32 -1.50
N THR A 18 2.07 7.50 -1.34
CA THR A 18 1.53 7.12 -0.02
C THR A 18 2.55 6.34 0.80
N GLY A 19 3.28 5.40 0.16
CA GLY A 19 4.44 4.74 0.75
C GLY A 19 5.49 5.73 1.22
N MET A 20 5.87 6.70 0.37
CA MET A 20 6.84 7.73 0.72
C MET A 20 6.43 8.52 1.97
N LEU A 21 5.17 8.96 2.06
CA LEU A 21 4.64 9.66 3.23
C LEU A 21 4.74 8.81 4.50
N GLY A 22 4.38 7.52 4.42
CA GLY A 22 4.55 6.57 5.52
C GLY A 22 6.02 6.43 5.94
N GLY A 23 6.93 6.36 4.97
CA GLY A 23 8.37 6.28 5.21
C GLY A 23 8.97 7.54 5.83
N VAL A 24 8.48 8.73 5.46
CA VAL A 24 8.85 10.00 6.11
C VAL A 24 8.41 9.99 7.58
N PHE A 25 7.19 9.56 7.87
CA PHE A 25 6.68 9.48 9.23
C PHE A 25 7.50 8.51 10.09
N VAL A 26 7.70 7.28 9.62
CA VAL A 26 8.51 6.26 10.32
C VAL A 26 9.96 6.72 10.48
N GLY A 27 10.54 7.34 9.45
CA GLY A 27 11.89 7.89 9.50
C GLY A 27 12.03 9.00 10.55
N SER A 28 11.02 9.85 10.68
CA SER A 28 10.99 10.93 11.67
C SER A 28 10.90 10.39 13.10
N LEU A 29 10.04 9.40 13.34
CA LEU A 29 9.96 8.71 14.64
C LEU A 29 11.27 8.01 15.00
N LYS A 30 11.87 7.30 14.05
CA LYS A 30 13.16 6.62 14.26
C LYS A 30 14.26 7.61 14.61
N ALA A 31 14.32 8.75 13.90
CA ALA A 31 15.28 9.80 14.19
C ALA A 31 15.05 10.43 15.58
N ALA A 32 13.79 10.62 15.98
CA ALA A 32 13.45 11.15 17.30
C ALA A 32 13.86 10.19 18.44
N TRP A 33 13.75 8.88 18.25
CA TRP A 33 14.08 7.89 19.28
C TRP A 33 15.56 7.51 19.34
N GLN A 34 16.27 7.57 18.22
CA GLN A 34 17.68 7.17 18.15
C GLN A 34 18.66 8.36 18.19
N GLY A 35 18.15 9.59 18.24
CA GLY A 35 18.96 10.79 18.31
C GLY A 35 19.71 10.89 19.65
N PRO A 36 21.06 10.99 19.65
CA PRO A 36 21.80 11.28 20.88
C PRO A 36 21.42 12.69 21.41
N PRO A 37 21.53 12.95 22.72
CA PRO A 37 21.23 14.28 23.27
C PRO A 37 22.08 15.34 22.58
N ALA A 38 21.42 16.39 22.08
CA ALA A 38 22.05 17.39 21.23
C ALA A 38 23.11 18.22 21.99
N THR A 39 24.38 17.86 21.84
CA THR A 39 25.48 18.73 22.23
C THR A 39 25.67 19.82 21.18
N ALA A 40 25.97 21.05 21.62
CA ALA A 40 26.03 22.23 20.75
C ALA A 40 27.03 22.11 19.57
N ALA A 41 28.06 21.27 19.70
CA ALA A 41 29.11 21.07 18.71
C ALA A 41 28.74 20.11 17.55
N GLN A 42 27.61 19.39 17.63
CA GLN A 42 27.27 18.35 16.64
C GLN A 42 25.98 18.61 15.85
N LYS A 43 25.37 19.79 15.97
CA LYS A 43 24.07 20.12 15.36
C LYS A 43 24.02 19.85 13.84
N THR A 44 25.05 20.23 13.09
CA THR A 44 25.08 20.04 11.63
C THR A 44 25.20 18.57 11.21
N LYS A 45 26.04 17.78 11.90
CA LYS A 45 26.16 16.33 11.68
C LYS A 45 24.87 15.59 12.05
N MET A 46 24.19 16.03 13.11
CA MET A 46 22.92 15.47 13.56
C MET A 46 21.80 15.70 12.53
N VAL A 47 21.67 16.92 12.00
CA VAL A 47 20.67 17.22 10.95
C VAL A 47 20.91 16.37 9.70
N SER A 48 22.16 16.23 9.26
CA SER A 48 22.50 15.40 8.10
C SER A 48 22.16 13.91 8.32
N SER A 49 22.46 13.37 9.51
CA SER A 49 22.15 11.98 9.86
C SER A 49 20.63 11.72 9.92
N THR A 50 19.87 12.64 10.53
CA THR A 50 18.41 12.59 10.55
C THR A 50 17.82 12.65 9.15
N LEU A 51 18.28 13.58 8.32
CA LEU A 51 17.84 13.68 6.92
C LEU A 51 18.17 12.42 6.12
N HIS A 52 19.35 11.84 6.33
CA HIS A 52 19.71 10.58 5.69
C HIS A 52 18.77 9.44 6.09
N THR A 53 18.44 9.34 7.38
CA THR A 53 17.49 8.34 7.90
C THR A 53 16.10 8.55 7.31
N ILE A 54 15.59 9.78 7.28
CA ILE A 54 14.28 10.09 6.70
C ILE A 54 14.26 9.75 5.21
N LYS A 55 15.26 10.20 4.45
CA LYS A 55 15.36 9.94 3.00
C LYS A 55 15.43 8.45 2.68
N PHE A 56 16.24 7.70 3.43
CA PHE A 56 16.36 6.25 3.24
C PHE A 56 15.04 5.54 3.51
N ASN A 57 14.36 5.86 4.61
CA ASN A 57 13.05 5.25 4.91
C ASN A 57 11.97 5.68 3.92
N ALA A 58 11.92 6.96 3.55
CA ALA A 58 10.98 7.46 2.53
C ALA A 58 11.15 6.73 1.19
N GLY A 59 12.39 6.58 0.72
CA GLY A 59 12.69 5.84 -0.50
C GLY A 59 12.33 4.35 -0.40
N LEU A 60 12.66 3.71 0.72
CA LEU A 60 12.34 2.29 0.93
C LEU A 60 10.83 2.06 0.90
N PHE A 61 10.05 2.85 1.64
CA PHE A 61 8.59 2.68 1.63
C PHE A 61 7.95 3.08 0.30
N ALA A 62 8.52 4.05 -0.44
CA ALA A 62 8.06 4.35 -1.80
C ALA A 62 8.24 3.14 -2.74
N ILE A 63 9.40 2.46 -2.68
CA ILE A 63 9.67 1.24 -3.45
C ILE A 63 8.70 0.12 -3.05
N VAL A 64 8.41 -0.03 -1.76
CA VAL A 64 7.45 -1.02 -1.25
C VAL A 64 6.05 -0.75 -1.81
N GLY A 65 5.59 0.50 -1.77
CA GLY A 65 4.30 0.89 -2.35
C GLY A 65 4.23 0.68 -3.86
N ALA A 66 5.28 1.05 -4.59
CA ALA A 66 5.35 0.80 -6.04
C ALA A 66 5.35 -0.70 -6.37
N THR A 67 6.15 -1.48 -5.64
CA THR A 67 6.26 -2.94 -5.84
C THR A 67 4.93 -3.62 -5.55
N TYR A 68 4.24 -3.20 -4.49
CA TYR A 68 2.90 -3.67 -4.16
C TYR A 68 1.94 -3.42 -5.33
N ALA A 69 1.83 -2.19 -5.81
CA ALA A 69 0.87 -1.81 -6.87
C ALA A 69 1.17 -2.50 -8.21
N ILE A 70 2.46 -2.61 -8.58
CA ILE A 70 2.89 -3.33 -9.78
C ILE A 70 2.53 -4.81 -9.67
N ALA A 71 2.89 -5.46 -8.56
CA ALA A 71 2.64 -6.89 -8.37
C ALA A 71 1.13 -7.20 -8.27
N GLU A 72 0.35 -6.34 -7.62
CA GLU A 72 -1.11 -6.46 -7.59
C GLU A 72 -1.71 -6.30 -8.99
N GLY A 73 -1.28 -5.30 -9.76
CA GLY A 73 -1.78 -5.08 -11.12
C GLY A 73 -1.41 -6.19 -12.09
N ILE A 74 -0.15 -6.66 -12.04
CA ILE A 74 0.30 -7.80 -12.85
C ILE A 74 -0.45 -9.07 -12.43
N SER A 75 -0.61 -9.32 -11.14
CA SER A 75 -1.30 -10.54 -10.70
C SER A 75 -2.78 -10.53 -11.06
N ALA A 76 -3.47 -9.38 -10.94
CA ALA A 76 -4.85 -9.22 -11.37
C ALA A 76 -5.01 -9.49 -12.87
N THR A 77 -4.12 -8.94 -13.70
CA THR A 77 -4.17 -9.08 -15.16
C THR A 77 -3.77 -10.48 -15.65
N VAL A 78 -2.75 -11.09 -15.06
CA VAL A 78 -2.19 -12.37 -15.53
C VAL A 78 -2.92 -13.58 -14.95
N PHE A 79 -3.31 -13.54 -13.68
CA PHE A 79 -3.80 -14.73 -12.96
C PHE A 79 -5.28 -14.68 -12.56
N PHE A 80 -5.93 -13.52 -12.64
CA PHE A 80 -7.29 -13.32 -12.10
C PHE A 80 -8.26 -12.63 -13.07
N ASP A 81 -8.10 -12.87 -14.38
CA ASP A 81 -9.00 -12.37 -15.43
C ASP A 81 -9.21 -10.84 -15.41
N GLY A 82 -8.17 -10.10 -15.02
CA GLY A 82 -8.23 -8.64 -14.88
C GLY A 82 -8.95 -8.14 -13.63
N LYS A 83 -9.39 -9.03 -12.74
CA LYS A 83 -10.13 -8.64 -11.52
C LYS A 83 -9.18 -8.49 -10.34
N LYS A 84 -9.18 -7.30 -9.74
CA LYS A 84 -8.57 -7.07 -8.43
C LYS A 84 -9.41 -7.76 -7.36
N GLY A 85 -8.77 -8.55 -6.51
CA GLY A 85 -9.42 -9.22 -5.40
C GLY A 85 -8.42 -9.67 -4.33
N PRO A 86 -8.88 -10.32 -3.26
CA PRO A 86 -8.03 -10.65 -2.10
C PRO A 86 -6.75 -11.41 -2.49
N LYS A 87 -6.83 -12.24 -3.55
CA LYS A 87 -5.67 -13.02 -4.04
C LYS A 87 -4.61 -12.15 -4.73
N SER A 88 -5.00 -11.17 -5.55
CA SER A 88 -4.06 -10.23 -6.19
C SER A 88 -3.43 -9.29 -5.17
N THR A 89 -4.23 -8.85 -4.20
CA THR A 89 -3.82 -8.02 -3.07
C THR A 89 -2.79 -8.74 -2.20
N VAL A 90 -3.01 -10.02 -1.88
CA VAL A 90 -2.04 -10.85 -1.14
C VAL A 90 -0.75 -11.05 -1.95
N ALA A 91 -0.83 -11.28 -3.27
CA ALA A 91 0.35 -11.39 -4.13
C ALA A 91 1.18 -10.08 -4.11
N GLY A 92 0.51 -8.93 -4.18
CA GLY A 92 1.13 -7.61 -4.00
C GLY A 92 1.86 -7.48 -2.65
N ALA A 93 1.22 -7.89 -1.56
CA ALA A 93 1.82 -7.86 -0.22
C ALA A 93 3.05 -8.76 -0.09
N ILE A 94 3.01 -9.96 -0.67
CA ILE A 94 4.16 -10.87 -0.64
C ILE A 94 5.34 -10.25 -1.38
N ALA A 95 5.11 -9.68 -2.58
CA ALA A 95 6.14 -9.01 -3.35
C ALA A 95 6.73 -7.80 -2.60
N ALA A 96 5.87 -6.98 -2.00
CA ALA A 96 6.26 -5.84 -1.18
C ALA A 96 7.09 -6.26 0.05
N GLY A 97 6.68 -7.31 0.76
CA GLY A 97 7.41 -7.85 1.90
C GLY A 97 8.77 -8.43 1.51
N THR A 98 8.84 -9.07 0.34
CA THR A 98 10.10 -9.58 -0.22
C THR A 98 11.04 -8.43 -0.58
N ALA A 99 10.53 -7.32 -1.14
CA ALA A 99 11.34 -6.13 -1.43
C ALA A 99 11.97 -5.54 -0.14
N VAL A 100 11.23 -5.50 0.96
CA VAL A 100 11.78 -5.08 2.27
C VAL A 100 12.85 -6.07 2.74
N GLY A 101 12.57 -7.37 2.70
CA GLY A 101 13.53 -8.39 3.14
C GLY A 101 14.83 -8.39 2.31
N MET A 102 14.73 -8.16 1.00
CA MET A 102 15.87 -7.98 0.09
C MET A 102 16.71 -6.77 0.47
N SER A 103 16.09 -5.64 0.80
CA SER A 103 16.81 -4.44 1.28
C SER A 103 17.64 -4.71 2.55
N ARG A 104 17.21 -5.69 3.36
CA ARG A 104 17.90 -6.15 4.57
C ARG A 104 18.82 -7.34 4.35
N LYS A 105 18.92 -7.85 3.13
CA LYS A 105 19.72 -9.04 2.76
C LYS A 105 19.44 -10.23 3.67
N SER A 106 18.18 -10.42 4.07
CA SER A 106 17.80 -11.43 5.07
C SER A 106 16.58 -12.22 4.60
N LEU A 107 16.77 -13.52 4.32
CA LEU A 107 15.69 -14.44 3.94
C LEU A 107 14.61 -14.56 5.02
N PRO A 108 14.94 -14.73 6.32
CA PRO A 108 13.92 -14.73 7.37
C PRO A 108 13.11 -13.43 7.40
N ALA A 109 13.75 -12.29 7.12
CA ALA A 109 13.05 -11.02 7.03
C ALA A 109 12.08 -10.97 5.84
N CYS A 110 12.44 -11.54 4.67
CA CYS A 110 11.52 -11.65 3.54
C CYS A 110 10.23 -12.36 3.96
N PHE A 111 10.33 -13.56 4.53
CA PHE A 111 9.17 -14.32 4.98
C PHE A 111 8.38 -13.59 6.06
N GLY A 112 9.07 -13.00 7.05
CA GLY A 112 8.43 -12.26 8.13
C GLY A 112 7.63 -11.06 7.64
N PHE A 113 8.20 -10.23 6.76
CA PHE A 113 7.50 -9.08 6.21
C PHE A 113 6.37 -9.47 5.26
N SER A 114 6.56 -10.48 4.41
CA SER A 114 5.50 -10.98 3.53
C SER A 114 4.30 -11.48 4.34
N LEU A 115 4.54 -12.29 5.38
CA LEU A 115 3.46 -12.76 6.26
C LEU A 115 2.80 -11.60 7.01
N ALA A 116 3.57 -10.65 7.54
CA ALA A 116 3.03 -9.50 8.27
C ALA A 116 2.15 -8.62 7.37
N PHE A 117 2.59 -8.31 6.15
CA PHE A 117 1.82 -7.50 5.20
C PHE A 117 0.58 -8.22 4.69
N SER A 118 0.70 -9.51 4.34
CA SER A 118 -0.47 -10.30 3.94
C SER A 118 -1.48 -10.41 5.09
N GLY A 119 -1.02 -10.63 6.32
CA GLY A 119 -1.88 -10.67 7.51
C GLY A 119 -2.56 -9.33 7.78
N ALA A 120 -1.83 -8.22 7.66
CA ALA A 120 -2.39 -6.87 7.83
C ALA A 120 -3.47 -6.56 6.78
N LEU A 121 -3.25 -6.95 5.52
CA LEU A 121 -4.24 -6.76 4.45
C LEU A 121 -5.46 -7.66 4.64
N LEU A 122 -5.28 -8.94 4.98
CA LEU A 122 -6.43 -9.81 5.29
C LEU A 122 -7.25 -9.26 6.46
N PHE A 123 -6.59 -8.72 7.47
CA PHE A 123 -7.26 -8.07 8.60
C PHE A 123 -7.97 -6.78 8.16
N ALA A 124 -7.35 -5.97 7.29
CA ALA A 124 -7.97 -4.78 6.73
C ALA A 124 -9.20 -5.13 5.88
N ASP A 125 -9.13 -6.18 5.07
CA ASP A 125 -10.24 -6.68 4.26
C ASP A 125 -11.39 -7.18 5.15
N MET A 126 -11.09 -7.99 6.17
CA MET A 126 -12.08 -8.47 7.14
C MET A 126 -12.81 -7.33 7.86
N ASN A 127 -12.12 -6.23 8.19
CA ASN A 127 -12.73 -5.04 8.78
C ASN A 127 -13.38 -4.11 7.72
N GLY A 128 -12.90 -4.14 6.48
CA GLY A 128 -13.28 -3.29 5.36
C GLY A 128 -14.54 -3.72 4.62
N TYR A 129 -14.93 -5.00 4.72
CA TYR A 129 -16.26 -5.45 4.27
C TYR A 129 -17.40 -4.66 4.91
N SER A 130 -17.18 -3.95 6.03
CA SER A 130 -18.18 -3.06 6.62
C SER A 130 -18.30 -1.69 5.94
N PHE A 131 -17.25 -1.14 5.31
CA PHE A 131 -17.29 0.21 4.71
C PHE A 131 -17.73 0.19 3.24
N THR A 132 -17.24 -0.75 2.43
CA THR A 132 -17.64 -0.85 1.02
C THR A 132 -19.07 -1.37 0.87
N GLN A 133 -19.49 -2.28 1.76
CA GLN A 133 -20.88 -2.76 1.81
C GLN A 133 -21.84 -1.69 2.37
N LYS A 134 -21.39 -0.80 3.27
CA LYS A 134 -22.15 0.39 3.66
C LYS A 134 -22.35 1.33 2.49
N SER A 135 -21.30 1.61 1.71
CA SER A 135 -21.39 2.50 0.54
C SER A 135 -22.35 1.94 -0.52
N ALA A 136 -22.29 0.64 -0.83
CA ALA A 136 -23.23 0.00 -1.77
C ALA A 136 -24.68 -0.05 -1.23
N ARG A 137 -24.85 -0.32 0.07
CA ARG A 137 -26.18 -0.36 0.71
C ARG A 137 -26.79 1.04 0.84
N ASP A 138 -25.98 2.05 1.14
CA ASP A 138 -26.40 3.44 1.23
C ASP A 138 -26.63 4.05 -0.16
N LEU A 139 -25.86 3.69 -1.19
CA LEU A 139 -26.18 4.03 -2.58
C LEU A 139 -27.54 3.45 -3.03
N ASN A 140 -27.84 2.19 -2.67
CA ASN A 140 -29.14 1.59 -2.95
C ASN A 140 -30.29 2.24 -2.17
N LYS A 141 -30.01 2.80 -0.98
CA LYS A 141 -31.00 3.58 -0.21
C LYS A 141 -31.18 5.00 -0.73
N MET A 142 -30.15 5.59 -1.35
CA MET A 142 -30.21 6.92 -1.95
C MET A 142 -30.83 6.92 -3.36
N ASN A 143 -31.02 5.76 -3.99
CA ASN A 143 -31.72 5.66 -5.28
C ASN A 143 -32.78 4.54 -5.29
N PRO A 144 -33.81 4.60 -4.42
CA PRO A 144 -34.83 3.56 -4.33
C PRO A 144 -35.73 3.46 -5.58
N PHE A 145 -35.67 4.46 -6.48
CA PHE A 145 -36.41 4.52 -7.75
C PHE A 145 -35.54 4.29 -8.99
N GLY A 146 -34.27 3.94 -8.81
CA GLY A 146 -33.36 3.57 -9.90
C GLY A 146 -33.82 2.28 -10.55
N LYS A 147 -34.60 2.41 -11.63
CA LYS A 147 -35.07 1.35 -12.53
C LYS A 147 -33.98 0.28 -12.70
N LYS A 148 -34.23 -0.95 -12.23
CA LYS A 148 -33.39 -2.11 -12.55
C LYS A 148 -33.41 -2.24 -14.07
N ILE A 149 -32.34 -1.81 -14.73
CA ILE A 149 -32.13 -2.10 -16.15
C ILE A 149 -31.65 -3.55 -16.16
N THR A 150 -32.60 -4.46 -16.31
CA THR A 150 -32.35 -5.86 -16.63
C THR A 150 -31.70 -5.89 -17.99
N THR A 151 -30.40 -6.21 -18.02
CA THR A 151 -29.65 -6.55 -19.22
C THR A 151 -30.09 -7.94 -19.69
N GLU A 152 -31.32 -8.06 -20.17
CA GLU A 152 -31.70 -9.11 -21.09
C GLU A 152 -31.95 -8.45 -22.44
N GLU A 153 -31.57 -9.16 -23.51
CA GLU A 153 -31.60 -8.76 -24.91
C GLU A 153 -30.45 -7.85 -25.35
N HIS A 154 -29.40 -8.46 -25.92
CA HIS A 154 -29.29 -8.48 -27.37
C HIS A 154 -28.39 -9.66 -27.78
N HIS A 155 -28.97 -10.47 -28.66
CA HIS A 155 -28.34 -11.53 -29.45
C HIS A 155 -27.16 -11.02 -30.29
#